data_AF-A0A1J3CIH1-F1
#
_entry.id   AF-A0A1J3CIH1-F1
#
_cell.length_a   1.000
_cell.length_b   1.000
_cell.length_c   1.000
_cell.angle_alpha   90.00
_cell.angle_beta   90.00
_cell.angle_gamma   90.00
#
_symmetry.space_group_name_H-M   'P 1'
#
loop_
_entity.id
_entity.type
_entity.pdbx_description
1 polymer ?
#
loop_
_entity_poly.entity_id
_entity_poly.type
_entity_poly.pdbx_seq_one_letter_code
_entity_poly.pdbx_strand_id
1 'polypeptide(L)'
;MESSPALLLVLINLAIVHIVQAQDHQGFISLDCGLPADEMSPYKEEVSGLQFFSDATFIQSGKTGRIQAYKAANLQRPYTTLRYFPDEIRNCYNLNVD
;
A
#
# COMPACT_ATOMS: atom_id res chain seq x y z
N MET A 1 48.42 -2.09 -9.88
CA MET A 1 47.47 -1.99 -8.75
C MET A 1 46.47 -3.12 -8.94
N GLU A 2 46.78 -4.29 -8.37
CA GLU A 2 45.99 -5.50 -8.60
C GLU A 2 44.76 -5.46 -7.68
N SER A 3 43.58 -5.38 -8.29
CA SER A 3 42.32 -5.45 -7.56
C SER A 3 42.20 -6.85 -6.96
N SER A 4 42.19 -6.95 -5.62
CA SER A 4 41.97 -8.22 -4.94
C SER A 4 40.56 -8.76 -5.27
N PRO A 5 40.43 -10.00 -5.76
CA PRO A 5 39.12 -10.57 -6.11
C PRO A 5 38.17 -10.64 -4.90
N ALA A 6 38.71 -10.74 -3.69
CA ALA A 6 37.92 -10.70 -2.45
C ALA A 6 37.31 -9.30 -2.20
N LEU A 7 38.05 -8.23 -2.51
CA LEU A 7 37.55 -6.85 -2.37
C LEU A 7 36.42 -6.60 -3.37
N LEU A 8 36.55 -7.12 -4.60
CA LEU A 8 35.51 -7.01 -5.63
C LEU A 8 34.21 -7.70 -5.20
N LEU A 9 34.31 -8.90 -4.61
CA LEU A 9 33.16 -9.64 -4.07
C LEU A 9 32.45 -8.89 -2.94
N VAL A 10 33.19 -8.27 -2.03
CA VAL A 10 32.60 -7.48 -0.92
C VAL A 10 31.84 -6.26 -1.48
N LEU A 11 32.42 -5.55 -2.45
CA LEU A 11 31.77 -4.39 -3.06
C LEU A 11 30.49 -4.76 -3.82
N ILE A 12 30.49 -5.90 -4.52
CA ILE A 12 29.29 -6.40 -5.22
C ILE A 12 28.17 -6.74 -4.22
N ASN A 13 28.49 -7.45 -3.13
CA ASN A 13 27.49 -7.78 -2.11
C ASN A 13 26.93 -6.52 -1.44
N LEU A 14 27.79 -5.55 -1.12
CA LEU A 14 27.37 -4.29 -0.54
C LEU A 14 26.45 -3.53 -1.51
N ALA A 15 26.78 -3.47 -2.80
CA ALA A 15 25.94 -2.85 -3.82
C ALA A 15 24.57 -3.53 -3.93
N ILE A 16 24.51 -4.87 -3.90
CA ILE A 16 23.25 -5.62 -3.95
C ILE A 16 22.36 -5.31 -2.74
N VAL A 17 22.92 -5.24 -1.52
CA VAL A 17 22.17 -4.89 -0.30
C VAL A 17 21.56 -3.48 -0.41
N HIS A 18 22.31 -2.52 -0.97
CA HIS A 18 21.81 -1.15 -1.16
C HIS A 18 20.70 -1.08 -2.23
N ILE A 19 20.80 -1.86 -3.31
CA ILE A 19 19.75 -1.93 -4.35
C ILE A 19 18.46 -2.53 -3.79
N VAL A 20 18.55 -3.55 -2.92
CA VAL A 20 17.38 -4.17 -2.26
C VAL A 20 16.72 -3.19 -1.29
N GLN A 21 17.49 -2.40 -0.53
CA GLN A 21 16.91 -1.35 0.32
C GLN A 21 16.31 -0.18 -0.47
N ALA A 22 16.79 0.08 -1.68
CA ALA A 22 16.28 1.15 -2.54
C ALA A 22 14.96 0.82 -3.27
N GLN A 23 14.42 -0.40 -3.11
CA GLN A 23 13.04 -0.72 -3.49
C GLN A 23 12.02 -0.19 -2.47
N ASP A 24 12.25 1.00 -1.94
CA ASP A 24 11.24 1.69 -1.15
C ASP A 24 10.03 1.99 -2.06
N HIS A 25 8.82 1.93 -1.52
CA HIS A 25 7.59 2.23 -2.25
C HIS A 25 7.42 3.75 -2.48
N GLN A 26 8.53 4.48 -2.62
CA GLN A 26 8.55 5.92 -2.88
C GLN A 26 7.71 6.22 -4.13
N GLY A 27 6.65 7.01 -3.94
CA GLY A 27 5.73 7.43 -4.98
C GLY A 27 4.45 6.60 -5.12
N PHE A 28 4.28 5.49 -4.39
CA PHE A 28 3.03 4.74 -4.39
C PHE A 28 2.04 5.24 -3.32
N ILE A 29 0.85 5.64 -3.76
CA ILE A 29 -0.29 5.92 -2.88
C ILE A 29 -1.24 4.72 -2.97
N SER A 30 -1.28 3.88 -1.92
CA SER A 30 -2.22 2.76 -1.84
C SER A 30 -3.31 3.06 -0.82
N LEU A 31 -4.56 3.16 -1.28
CA LEU A 31 -5.73 3.43 -0.44
C LEU A 31 -6.60 2.20 -0.29
N ASP A 32 -6.92 1.84 0.95
CA ASP A 32 -7.93 0.85 1.31
C ASP A 32 -9.30 1.53 1.33
N CYS A 33 -10.00 1.38 0.21
CA CYS A 33 -11.26 2.04 -0.05
C CYS A 33 -12.36 1.46 0.85
N GLY A 34 -12.85 2.25 1.79
CA GLY A 34 -13.91 1.82 2.70
C GLY A 34 -13.42 1.31 4.04
N LEU A 35 -12.11 1.34 4.31
CA LEU A 35 -11.57 1.04 5.64
C LEU A 35 -12.05 2.11 6.64
N PRO A 36 -12.78 1.73 7.70
CA PRO A 36 -13.26 2.68 8.70
C PRO A 36 -12.12 3.45 9.39
N ALA A 37 -12.38 4.71 9.76
CA ALA A 37 -11.38 5.59 10.38
C ALA A 37 -10.96 5.16 11.80
N ASP A 38 -11.75 4.30 12.45
CA ASP A 38 -11.46 3.67 13.73
C ASP A 38 -10.62 2.38 13.60
N GLU A 39 -10.38 1.90 12.38
CA GLU A 39 -9.47 0.78 12.13
C GLU A 39 -8.03 1.24 11.86
N MET A 40 -7.07 0.37 12.20
CA MET A 40 -5.64 0.68 12.13
C MET A 40 -5.20 1.05 10.72
N SER A 41 -4.66 2.26 10.57
CA SER A 41 -4.05 2.79 9.36
C SER A 41 -2.91 3.77 9.71
N PRO A 42 -1.78 3.75 9.00
CA PRO A 42 -1.46 2.87 7.87
C PRO A 42 -1.12 1.44 8.29
N TYR A 43 -1.22 0.47 7.37
CA TYR A 43 -0.82 -0.92 7.60
C TYR A 43 -0.12 -1.52 6.38
N LYS A 44 0.77 -2.50 6.59
CA LYS A 44 1.43 -3.23 5.51
C LYS A 44 0.56 -4.42 5.11
N GLU A 45 0.25 -4.57 3.83
CA GLU A 45 -0.46 -5.73 3.30
C GLU A 45 0.55 -6.87 3.09
N GLU A 46 0.27 -8.04 3.66
CA GLU A 46 1.26 -9.10 3.82
C GLU A 46 1.65 -9.78 2.49
N VAL A 47 0.73 -9.87 1.54
CA VAL A 47 0.97 -10.60 0.28
C VAL A 47 1.73 -9.75 -0.74
N SER A 48 1.32 -8.49 -0.92
CA SER A 48 1.93 -7.53 -1.84
C SER A 48 3.10 -6.77 -1.22
N GLY A 49 3.18 -6.72 0.11
CA GLY A 49 4.14 -5.92 0.86
C GLY A 49 3.84 -4.41 0.87
N LEU A 50 2.79 -3.95 0.19
CA LEU A 50 2.47 -2.53 0.03
C LEU A 50 1.95 -1.90 1.32
N GLN A 51 2.27 -0.62 1.52
CA GLN A 51 1.74 0.19 2.61
C GLN A 51 0.39 0.79 2.20
N PHE A 52 -0.69 0.41 2.89
CA PHE A 52 -2.03 0.93 2.67
C PHE A 52 -2.45 1.96 3.72
N PHE A 53 -3.12 3.01 3.26
CA PHE A 53 -3.78 4.02 4.08
C PHE A 53 -5.30 3.88 3.97
N SER A 54 -6.06 4.20 5.02
CA SER A 54 -7.51 4.32 4.93
C SER A 54 -7.84 5.45 3.96
N ASP A 55 -8.84 5.23 3.12
CA ASP A 55 -9.31 6.25 2.18
C ASP A 55 -10.10 7.38 2.87
N ALA A 56 -10.49 7.21 4.14
CA ALA A 56 -11.44 8.06 4.86
C ALA A 56 -11.03 9.54 4.99
N THR A 57 -9.73 9.85 4.96
CA THR A 57 -9.22 11.23 5.02
C THR A 57 -9.06 11.88 3.64
N PHE A 58 -9.12 11.08 2.57
CA PHE A 58 -8.90 11.53 1.19
C PHE A 58 -10.21 11.81 0.44
N ILE A 59 -11.36 11.45 1.00
CA ILE A 59 -12.69 11.65 0.43
C ILE A 59 -13.71 12.03 1.51
N GLN A 60 -14.71 12.84 1.15
CA GLN A 60 -15.75 13.32 2.09
C GLN A 60 -17.13 12.69 1.84
N SER A 61 -17.25 11.76 0.89
CA SER A 61 -18.51 11.22 0.40
C SER A 61 -18.49 9.70 0.20
N GLY A 62 -19.64 9.14 -0.14
CA GLY A 62 -19.82 7.70 -0.31
C GLY A 62 -19.99 6.94 1.00
N LYS A 63 -20.44 5.69 0.90
CA LYS A 63 -20.70 4.80 2.03
C LYS A 63 -19.68 3.66 2.06
N THR A 64 -19.43 3.11 3.25
CA THR A 64 -18.57 1.94 3.44
C THR A 64 -19.40 0.67 3.38
N GLY A 65 -18.82 -0.39 2.81
CA GLY A 65 -19.35 -1.75 2.88
C GLY A 65 -18.23 -2.72 3.25
N ARG A 66 -18.59 -3.81 3.93
CA ARG A 66 -17.68 -4.90 4.27
C ARG A 66 -18.18 -6.19 3.61
N ILE A 67 -17.28 -6.89 2.94
CA ILE A 67 -17.59 -8.19 2.34
C ILE A 67 -17.92 -9.19 3.45
N GLN A 68 -18.90 -10.05 3.20
CA GLN A 68 -19.28 -11.11 4.14
C GLN A 68 -18.09 -12.01 4.43
N ALA A 69 -17.86 -12.36 5.70
CA ALA A 69 -16.65 -13.03 6.17
C ALA A 69 -16.29 -14.31 5.37
N TYR A 70 -17.26 -15.14 5.00
CA TYR A 70 -17.01 -16.36 4.23
C TYR A 70 -16.54 -16.10 2.79
N LYS A 71 -16.86 -14.92 2.22
CA LYS A 71 -16.36 -14.48 0.91
C LYS A 71 -15.01 -13.76 1.01
N ALA A 72 -14.70 -13.21 2.19
CA ALA A 72 -13.46 -12.49 2.44
C ALA A 72 -12.27 -13.41 2.76
N ALA A 73 -12.50 -14.69 3.08
CA ALA A 73 -11.46 -15.61 3.54
C ALA A 73 -10.25 -15.77 2.60
N ASN A 74 -10.44 -15.58 1.29
CA ASN A 74 -9.39 -15.68 0.27
C ASN A 74 -9.00 -14.32 -0.32
N LEU A 75 -9.44 -13.22 0.29
CA LEU A 75 -9.17 -11.87 -0.17
C LEU A 75 -8.06 -11.24 0.67
N GLN A 76 -7.16 -10.52 0.01
CA GLN A 76 -6.23 -9.63 0.69
C GLN A 76 -7.02 -8.55 1.44
N ARG A 77 -6.46 -8.06 2.55
CA ARG A 77 -7.09 -7.05 3.42
C ARG A 77 -7.77 -5.88 2.68
N PRO A 78 -7.12 -5.20 1.70
CA PRO A 78 -7.73 -4.05 1.01
C PRO A 78 -8.94 -4.39 0.14
N TYR A 79 -9.23 -5.67 -0.10
CA TYR A 79 -10.41 -6.11 -0.84
C TYR A 79 -11.55 -6.56 0.08
N THR A 80 -11.37 -6.51 1.40
CA THR A 80 -12.41 -6.92 2.36
C THR A 80 -13.42 -5.81 2.66
N THR A 81 -13.04 -4.57 2.38
CA THR A 81 -13.85 -3.36 2.50
C THR A 81 -13.95 -2.65 1.16
N LEU A 82 -15.04 -1.90 0.97
CA LEU A 82 -15.33 -1.17 -0.26
C LEU A 82 -15.96 0.19 0.09
N ARG A 83 -15.63 1.20 -0.71
CA ARG A 83 -16.37 2.47 -0.77
C ARG A 83 -17.28 2.46 -1.99
N TYR A 84 -18.56 2.76 -1.79
CA TYR A 84 -19.55 2.81 -2.87
C TYR A 84 -20.35 4.12 -2.84
N PHE A 85 -20.90 4.49 -4.00
CA PHE A 85 -21.51 5.80 -4.23
C PHE A 85 -22.94 5.63 -4.80
N PRO A 86 -23.95 5.44 -3.93
CA PRO A 86 -25.32 5.13 -4.38
C PRO A 86 -26.09 6.36 -4.85
N ASP A 87 -25.61 7.57 -4.56
CA ASP A 87 -26.38 8.80 -4.74
C ASP A 87 -26.19 9.43 -6.13
N GLU A 88 -25.48 8.76 -7.05
CA GLU A 88 -25.26 9.16 -8.46
C GLU A 88 -24.66 10.57 -8.67
N ILE A 89 -24.09 11.17 -7.63
CA ILE A 89 -23.36 12.44 -7.69
C ILE A 89 -21.86 12.23 -7.91
N ARG A 90 -21.16 13.29 -8.35
CA ARG A 90 -19.69 13.27 -8.47
C ARG A 90 -19.04 13.12 -7.08
N ASN A 91 -18.05 12.23 -7.00
CA ASN A 91 -17.22 12.01 -5.81
C ASN A 91 -15.75 12.28 -6.17
N CYS A 92 -15.03 12.96 -5.29
CA CYS A 92 -13.65 13.40 -5.54
C CYS A 92 -12.72 12.96 -4.41
N TYR A 93 -11.62 12.33 -4.78
CA TYR A 93 -10.48 12.12 -3.88
C TYR A 93 -9.52 13.31 -4.00
N ASN A 94 -8.97 13.76 -2.88
CA ASN A 94 -7.92 14.77 -2.84
C ASN A 94 -6.62 14.13 -2.34
N LEU A 95 -5.68 13.91 -3.25
CA LEU A 95 -4.39 13.25 -2.98
C LEU A 95 -3.26 14.26 -3.14
N ASN A 96 -2.37 14.32 -2.16
CA ASN A 96 -1.13 15.08 -2.32
C ASN A 96 -0.11 14.22 -3.09
N VAL A 97 0.47 14.77 -4.16
CA VAL A 97 1.41 14.06 -5.07
C VAL A 97 2.78 14.73 -5.14
N ASP A 98 3.03 15.72 -4.27
CA ASP A 98 4.28 16.49 -4.18
C ASP A 98 5.47 15.67 -3.65
#